data_AF-N2ATC7-F1
#
_entry.id   AF-N2ATC7-F1
#
_cell.length_a   1.000
_cell.length_b   1.000
_cell.length_c   1.000
_cell.angle_alpha   90.00
_cell.angle_beta   90.00
_cell.angle_gamma   90.00
#
_symmetry.space_group_name_H-M   'P 1'
#
loop_
_entity.id
_entity.type
_entity.pdbx_description
1 polymer ?
#
loop_
_entity_poly.entity_id
_entity_poly.type
_entity_poly.pdbx_seq_one_letter_code
_entity_poly.pdbx_strand_id
1 'polypeptide(L)'
;MGKEPDKKYETMKKIMDALEDILCSYQGRGHQSVYVDLDSLALFTSLIAYRQIQVENYRYDYDDNIREDEEARRIYRELAPQTRWRVGRHTQIEPIRMNALKQLSSLGMPAYQGQIYYADTGSVLICGEILPYEIFQLLTDMPEVKKLYVFPYPFREGWEKPLYFSFEPTEAAREEMRKYVDKKLDEMLRIMREKSESLDGIIPKVNEDIF
;
A
#
# COMPACT_ATOMS: atom_id res chain seq x y z
N MET A 1 0.47 -0.12 -40.19
CA MET A 1 0.84 -1.19 -39.23
C MET A 1 1.54 -0.54 -38.05
N GLY A 2 0.81 -0.20 -36.97
CA GLY A 2 1.44 0.10 -35.69
C GLY A 2 1.99 -1.21 -35.13
N LYS A 3 3.27 -1.28 -34.83
CA LYS A 3 3.93 -2.53 -34.46
C LYS A 3 3.36 -2.98 -33.11
N GLU A 4 2.92 -4.23 -33.02
CA GLU A 4 2.44 -4.89 -31.80
C GLU A 4 3.25 -4.61 -30.50
N PRO A 5 4.60 -4.45 -30.52
CA PRO A 5 5.37 -3.98 -29.36
C PRO A 5 4.96 -2.60 -28.82
N ASP A 6 4.56 -1.65 -29.69
CA ASP A 6 4.21 -0.29 -29.28
C ASP A 6 2.91 -0.30 -28.43
N LYS A 7 1.93 -1.13 -28.80
CA LYS A 7 0.68 -1.28 -28.06
C LYS A 7 0.87 -1.91 -26.68
N LYS A 8 1.76 -2.90 -26.55
CA LYS A 8 2.07 -3.55 -25.26
C LYS A 8 2.77 -2.56 -24.33
N TYR A 9 3.75 -1.83 -24.84
CA TYR A 9 4.42 -0.78 -24.08
C TYR A 9 3.46 0.32 -23.61
N GLU A 10 2.61 0.83 -24.50
CA GLU A 10 1.59 1.83 -24.14
C GLU A 10 0.62 1.31 -23.07
N THR A 11 0.24 0.04 -23.14
CA THR A 11 -0.66 -0.57 -22.15
C THR A 11 0.02 -0.66 -20.79
N MET A 12 1.26 -1.16 -20.75
CA MET A 12 2.04 -1.24 -19.51
C MET A 12 2.24 0.14 -18.88
N LYS A 13 2.61 1.14 -19.69
CA LYS A 13 2.78 2.51 -19.22
C LYS A 13 1.50 3.08 -18.61
N LYS A 14 0.34 2.89 -19.27
CA LYS A 14 -0.95 3.34 -18.72
C LYS A 14 -1.28 2.71 -17.38
N ILE A 15 -0.95 1.43 -17.19
CA ILE A 15 -1.15 0.75 -15.91
C ILE A 15 -0.18 1.32 -14.86
N MET A 16 1.10 1.54 -15.20
CA MET A 16 2.08 2.13 -14.28
C MET A 16 1.67 3.54 -13.83
N ASP A 17 1.24 4.39 -14.77
CA ASP A 17 0.75 5.74 -14.48
C ASP A 17 -0.50 5.69 -13.59
N ALA A 18 -1.42 4.75 -13.84
CA ALA A 18 -2.58 4.55 -12.98
C ALA A 18 -2.19 4.03 -11.58
N LEU A 19 -1.17 3.19 -11.47
CA LEU A 19 -0.68 2.69 -10.20
C LEU A 19 -0.02 3.78 -9.36
N GLU A 20 0.77 4.67 -9.96
CA GLU A 20 1.28 5.88 -9.28
C GLU A 20 0.13 6.65 -8.66
N ASP A 21 -0.93 6.82 -9.45
CA ASP A 21 -2.11 7.57 -9.09
C ASP A 21 -2.96 6.93 -7.99
N ILE A 22 -2.96 5.61 -7.89
CA ILE A 22 -3.73 4.88 -6.88
C ILE A 22 -2.90 4.74 -5.59
N LEU A 23 -1.65 4.30 -5.73
CA LEU A 23 -0.81 3.87 -4.62
C LEU A 23 -0.08 5.02 -3.93
N CYS A 24 0.23 6.12 -4.64
CA CYS A 24 1.04 7.23 -4.15
C CYS A 24 0.31 8.58 -4.28
N SER A 25 -1.00 8.60 -4.02
CA SER A 25 -1.85 9.79 -4.23
C SER A 25 -1.78 10.86 -3.14
N TYR A 26 -1.23 10.57 -1.95
CA TYR A 26 -1.24 11.48 -0.82
C TYR A 26 -0.05 12.43 -0.86
N GLN A 27 -0.31 13.73 -0.78
CA GLN A 27 0.74 14.75 -0.81
C GLN A 27 1.30 15.04 0.60
N GLY A 28 2.58 15.42 0.69
CA GLY A 28 3.20 15.93 1.93
C GLY A 28 4.63 15.45 2.18
N ARG A 29 5.14 15.67 3.41
CA ARG A 29 6.44 15.14 3.83
C ARG A 29 6.39 13.61 3.79
N GLY A 30 7.28 13.01 3.01
CA GLY A 30 7.35 11.57 2.83
C GLY A 30 6.61 11.04 1.62
N HIS A 31 6.08 11.92 0.75
CA HIS A 31 5.52 11.54 -0.55
C HIS A 31 6.48 10.63 -1.31
N GLN A 32 5.98 9.51 -1.77
CA GLN A 32 6.70 8.51 -2.55
C GLN A 32 6.21 8.48 -3.99
N SER A 33 6.97 7.82 -4.84
CA SER A 33 6.58 7.51 -6.20
C SER A 33 6.81 6.03 -6.43
N VAL A 34 5.89 5.33 -7.07
CA VAL A 34 6.06 3.93 -7.46
C VAL A 34 7.26 3.74 -8.40
N TYR A 35 7.69 4.83 -9.06
CA TYR A 35 8.85 4.85 -9.93
C TYR A 35 10.20 4.79 -9.19
N VAL A 36 10.21 4.84 -7.85
CA VAL A 36 11.43 4.65 -7.04
C VAL A 36 12.01 3.24 -7.20
N ASP A 37 11.17 2.22 -7.36
CA ASP A 37 11.58 0.84 -7.66
C ASP A 37 10.86 0.33 -8.92
N LEU A 38 11.49 0.55 -10.07
CA LEU A 38 10.96 0.14 -11.37
C LEU A 38 10.79 -1.37 -11.50
N ASP A 39 11.59 -2.18 -10.80
CA ASP A 39 11.54 -3.64 -10.90
C ASP A 39 10.23 -4.17 -10.28
N SER A 40 9.90 -3.72 -9.06
CA SER A 40 8.66 -4.15 -8.39
C SER A 40 7.42 -3.57 -9.08
N LEU A 41 7.51 -2.33 -9.56
CA LEU A 41 6.44 -1.72 -10.36
C LEU A 41 6.20 -2.49 -11.67
N ALA A 42 7.25 -2.86 -12.40
CA ALA A 42 7.13 -3.61 -13.64
C ALA A 42 6.52 -5.00 -13.41
N LEU A 43 6.92 -5.68 -12.32
CA LEU A 43 6.31 -6.95 -11.92
C LEU A 43 4.82 -6.76 -11.59
N PHE A 44 4.47 -5.81 -10.74
CA PHE A 44 3.08 -5.58 -10.35
C PHE A 44 2.19 -5.24 -11.54
N THR A 45 2.68 -4.35 -12.41
CA THR A 45 2.03 -3.98 -13.68
C THR A 45 1.80 -5.21 -14.56
N SER A 46 2.78 -6.10 -14.67
CA SER A 46 2.67 -7.32 -15.47
C SER A 46 1.61 -8.25 -14.90
N LEU A 47 1.62 -8.48 -13.58
CA LEU A 47 0.65 -9.34 -12.91
C LEU A 47 -0.79 -8.83 -13.09
N ILE A 48 -0.99 -7.51 -13.10
CA ILE A 48 -2.29 -6.89 -13.40
C ILE A 48 -2.64 -7.04 -14.88
N ALA A 49 -1.72 -6.72 -15.80
CA ALA A 49 -1.95 -6.79 -17.25
C ALA A 49 -2.34 -8.21 -17.71
N TYR A 50 -1.74 -9.24 -17.10
CA TYR A 50 -2.04 -10.63 -17.37
C TYR A 50 -3.18 -11.20 -16.49
N ARG A 51 -3.90 -10.36 -15.75
CA ARG A 51 -5.05 -10.73 -14.90
C ARG A 51 -4.73 -11.75 -13.81
N GLN A 52 -3.47 -11.85 -13.41
CA GLN A 52 -3.06 -12.63 -12.25
C GLN A 52 -3.36 -11.89 -10.94
N ILE A 53 -3.62 -10.59 -11.04
CA ILE A 53 -4.22 -9.75 -9.99
C ILE A 53 -5.48 -9.15 -10.57
N GLN A 54 -6.62 -9.46 -9.96
CA GLN A 54 -7.89 -8.83 -10.31
C GLN A 54 -7.95 -7.47 -9.63
N VAL A 55 -8.23 -6.44 -10.43
CA VAL A 55 -8.38 -5.06 -9.96
C VAL A 55 -9.80 -4.60 -10.22
N GLU A 56 -10.46 -4.14 -9.16
CA GLU A 56 -11.80 -3.54 -9.23
C GLU A 56 -11.77 -2.14 -8.61
N ASN A 57 -12.70 -1.28 -9.03
CA ASN A 57 -12.85 0.06 -8.48
C ASN A 57 -14.29 0.31 -8.04
N TYR A 58 -14.42 1.13 -7.00
CA TYR A 58 -15.70 1.39 -6.35
C TYR A 58 -15.81 2.88 -6.06
N ARG A 59 -16.96 3.45 -6.43
CA ARG A 59 -17.31 4.84 -6.09
C ARG A 59 -18.04 4.86 -4.76
N TYR A 60 -17.79 5.89 -3.97
CA TYR A 60 -18.53 6.10 -2.73
C TYR A 60 -18.88 7.57 -2.53
N ASP A 61 -19.90 7.80 -1.71
CA ASP A 61 -20.27 9.14 -1.26
C ASP A 61 -19.41 9.52 -0.05
N TYR A 62 -18.69 10.64 -0.18
CA TYR A 62 -17.89 11.17 0.93
C TYR A 62 -18.80 11.82 1.95
N ASP A 63 -18.72 11.36 3.19
CA ASP A 63 -19.47 11.91 4.31
C ASP A 63 -18.66 13.07 4.93
N ASP A 64 -19.08 14.30 4.66
CA ASP A 64 -18.47 15.51 5.24
C ASP A 64 -18.72 15.60 6.76
N ASN A 65 -19.76 14.94 7.26
CA ASN A 65 -20.15 14.91 8.67
C ASN A 65 -19.67 13.64 9.37
N ILE A 66 -18.75 12.87 8.77
CA ILE A 66 -18.24 11.59 9.30
C ILE A 66 -17.71 11.66 10.74
N ARG A 67 -17.35 12.85 11.23
CA ARG A 67 -16.90 13.05 12.62
C ARG A 67 -18.02 12.85 13.65
N GLU A 68 -19.27 12.95 13.22
CA GLU A 68 -20.48 12.70 14.01
C GLU A 68 -20.86 11.21 14.02
N ASP A 69 -20.32 10.42 13.08
CA ASP A 69 -20.48 8.97 13.04
C ASP A 69 -19.75 8.32 14.23
N GLU A 70 -20.53 7.89 15.22
CA GLU A 70 -19.97 7.37 16.48
C GLU A 70 -19.12 6.12 16.28
N GLU A 71 -19.52 5.25 15.37
CA GLU A 71 -18.84 3.99 15.10
C GLU A 71 -17.53 4.22 14.36
N ALA A 72 -17.55 4.97 13.25
CA ALA A 72 -16.34 5.30 12.52
C ALA A 72 -15.34 6.06 13.41
N ARG A 73 -15.82 6.98 14.25
CA ARG A 73 -15.00 7.70 15.21
C ARG A 73 -14.41 6.79 16.29
N ARG A 74 -15.18 5.83 16.81
CA ARG A 74 -14.71 4.85 17.80
C ARG A 74 -13.59 3.99 17.21
N ILE A 75 -13.82 3.39 16.04
CA ILE A 75 -12.85 2.54 15.34
C ILE A 75 -11.57 3.33 15.05
N TYR A 76 -11.69 4.54 14.53
CA TYR A 76 -10.51 5.38 14.24
C TYR A 76 -9.69 5.67 15.50
N ARG A 77 -10.34 5.99 16.64
CA ARG A 77 -9.64 6.27 17.90
C ARG A 77 -8.92 5.05 18.47
N GLU A 78 -9.44 3.85 18.22
CA GLU A 78 -8.82 2.60 18.64
C GLU A 78 -7.60 2.22 17.77
N LEU A 79 -7.72 2.40 16.45
CA LEU A 79 -6.66 2.06 15.51
C LEU A 79 -5.54 3.10 15.45
N ALA A 80 -5.87 4.39 15.52
CA ALA A 80 -4.92 5.46 15.23
C ALA A 80 -3.65 5.41 16.09
N PRO A 81 -3.69 5.16 17.42
CA PRO A 81 -2.48 5.04 18.26
C PRO A 81 -1.51 3.93 17.84
N GLN A 82 -2.00 2.90 17.15
CA GLN A 82 -1.21 1.74 16.70
C GLN A 82 -0.59 1.97 15.32
N THR A 83 -1.09 2.97 14.60
CA THR A 83 -0.68 3.32 13.24
C THR A 83 0.12 4.62 13.24
N ARG A 84 0.55 5.09 12.07
CA ARG A 84 1.04 6.47 11.91
C ARG A 84 -0.08 7.52 11.91
N TRP A 85 -1.33 7.12 12.13
CA TRP A 85 -2.47 8.03 12.11
C TRP A 85 -2.50 8.87 13.38
N ARG A 86 -2.79 10.16 13.23
CA ARG A 86 -2.77 11.10 14.36
C ARG A 86 -4.18 11.25 14.92
N VAL A 87 -4.34 11.04 16.22
CA VAL A 87 -5.60 11.26 16.95
C VAL A 87 -5.78 12.75 17.26
N GLY A 88 -7.01 13.26 17.10
CA GLY A 88 -7.42 14.56 17.67
C GLY A 88 -6.76 15.78 17.03
N ARG A 89 -6.11 15.63 15.87
CA ARG A 89 -5.48 16.75 15.17
C ARG A 89 -6.42 17.50 14.23
N HIS A 90 -7.72 17.15 14.18
CA HIS A 90 -8.75 17.75 13.33
C HIS A 90 -8.27 18.05 11.89
N THR A 91 -7.36 17.22 11.41
CA THR A 91 -6.74 17.38 10.08
C THR A 91 -7.74 17.01 9.00
N GLN A 92 -7.45 17.39 7.76
CA GLN A 92 -8.22 16.91 6.59
C GLN A 92 -8.05 15.39 6.38
N ILE A 93 -6.96 14.76 6.85
CA ILE A 93 -6.73 13.32 6.66
C ILE A 93 -7.56 12.41 7.59
N GLU A 94 -7.93 12.92 8.76
CA GLU A 94 -8.75 12.19 9.74
C GLU A 94 -10.15 11.80 9.19
N PRO A 95 -10.96 12.73 8.67
CA PRO A 95 -12.26 12.36 8.07
C PRO A 95 -12.12 11.49 6.82
N ILE A 96 -11.02 11.61 6.05
CA ILE A 96 -10.74 10.73 4.90
C ILE A 96 -10.61 9.27 5.36
N ARG A 97 -9.82 9.04 6.41
CA ARG A 97 -9.60 7.70 6.98
C ARG A 97 -10.86 7.12 7.63
N MET A 98 -11.65 7.94 8.32
CA MET A 98 -12.94 7.51 8.87
C MET A 98 -13.92 7.12 7.76
N ASN A 99 -13.94 7.87 6.64
CA ASN A 99 -14.71 7.49 5.46
C ASN A 99 -14.26 6.14 4.89
N ALA A 100 -12.95 5.90 4.77
CA ALA A 100 -12.42 4.61 4.31
C ALA A 100 -12.86 3.45 5.22
N LEU A 101 -12.79 3.62 6.54
CA LEU A 101 -13.28 2.64 7.52
C LEU A 101 -14.79 2.36 7.34
N LYS A 102 -15.60 3.42 7.18
CA LYS A 102 -17.05 3.30 6.98
C LYS A 102 -17.39 2.50 5.72
N GLN A 103 -16.66 2.71 4.61
CA GLN A 103 -16.89 1.95 3.37
C GLN A 103 -16.65 0.45 3.53
N LEU A 104 -15.75 0.05 4.43
CA LEU A 104 -15.44 -1.36 4.67
C LEU A 104 -16.12 -1.94 5.92
N SER A 105 -17.08 -1.23 6.51
CA SER A 105 -17.81 -1.68 7.71
C SER A 105 -18.47 -3.06 7.56
N SER A 106 -18.91 -3.41 6.35
CA SER A 106 -19.49 -4.73 6.04
C SER A 106 -18.49 -5.89 6.14
N LEU A 107 -17.19 -5.62 6.15
CA LEU A 107 -16.13 -6.64 6.30
C LEU A 107 -15.89 -7.04 7.76
N GLY A 108 -16.60 -6.43 8.72
CA GLY A 108 -16.48 -6.69 10.15
C GLY A 108 -15.60 -5.66 10.86
N MET A 109 -15.19 -6.00 12.09
CA MET A 109 -14.38 -5.11 12.92
C MET A 109 -12.90 -5.19 12.52
N PRO A 110 -12.26 -4.07 12.15
CA PRO A 110 -10.84 -4.07 11.85
C PRO A 110 -9.97 -4.13 13.10
N ALA A 111 -8.78 -4.70 12.96
CA ALA A 111 -7.67 -4.63 13.92
C ALA A 111 -6.40 -4.11 13.23
N TYR A 112 -5.37 -3.79 14.01
CA TYR A 112 -4.07 -3.42 13.46
C TYR A 112 -3.07 -4.58 13.56
N GLN A 113 -2.51 -4.99 12.41
CA GLN A 113 -1.48 -6.02 12.30
C GLN A 113 -0.44 -5.57 11.26
N GLY A 114 0.29 -4.49 11.58
CA GLY A 114 1.16 -3.80 10.61
C GLY A 114 0.39 -2.94 9.61
N GLN A 115 -0.78 -3.38 9.19
CA GLN A 115 -1.80 -2.63 8.46
C GLN A 115 -3.18 -2.80 9.10
N ILE A 116 -4.18 -2.06 8.63
CA ILE A 116 -5.57 -2.23 9.07
C ILE A 116 -6.12 -3.50 8.43
N TYR A 117 -6.42 -4.50 9.24
CA TYR A 117 -6.73 -5.86 8.81
C TYR A 117 -8.12 -6.30 9.29
N TYR A 118 -8.88 -6.94 8.40
CA TYR A 118 -10.20 -7.51 8.63
C TYR A 118 -10.10 -9.02 8.55
N ALA A 119 -9.99 -9.67 9.72
CA ALA A 119 -9.68 -11.10 9.83
C ALA A 119 -10.72 -12.01 9.17
N ASP A 120 -12.00 -11.69 9.31
CA ASP A 120 -13.10 -12.53 8.81
C ASP A 120 -13.08 -12.69 7.29
N THR A 121 -12.55 -11.70 6.57
CA THR A 121 -12.48 -11.70 5.11
C THR A 121 -11.06 -11.84 4.55
N GLY A 122 -10.03 -11.78 5.41
CA GLY A 122 -8.65 -11.70 4.98
C GLY A 122 -8.36 -10.42 4.20
N SER A 123 -8.95 -9.28 4.60
CA SER A 123 -8.82 -8.03 3.84
C SER A 123 -7.93 -7.02 4.53
N VAL A 124 -7.13 -6.27 3.78
CA VAL A 124 -6.34 -5.14 4.29
C VAL A 124 -6.85 -3.83 3.73
N LEU A 125 -6.96 -2.80 4.57
CA LEU A 125 -7.24 -1.42 4.18
C LEU A 125 -5.95 -0.60 4.20
N ILE A 126 -5.65 0.04 3.08
CA ILE A 126 -4.59 1.03 2.92
C ILE A 126 -5.22 2.39 2.66
N CYS A 127 -5.00 3.34 3.55
CA CYS A 127 -5.41 4.75 3.41
C CYS A 127 -4.20 5.66 3.68
N GLY A 128 -3.34 5.70 2.66
CA GLY A 128 -2.02 6.33 2.65
C GLY A 128 -1.24 5.86 1.43
N GLU A 129 0.05 6.17 1.39
CA GLU A 129 0.95 5.67 0.35
C GLU A 129 1.41 4.24 0.64
N ILE A 130 1.57 3.44 -0.40
CA ILE A 130 2.16 2.10 -0.32
C ILE A 130 2.88 1.76 -1.64
N LEU A 131 4.11 1.29 -1.58
CA LEU A 131 4.87 0.90 -2.77
C LEU A 131 4.55 -0.54 -3.21
N PRO A 132 4.75 -0.88 -4.50
CA PRO A 132 4.57 -2.25 -4.98
C PRO A 132 5.37 -3.28 -4.18
N TYR A 133 6.62 -2.99 -3.83
CA TYR A 133 7.43 -3.88 -2.99
C TYR A 133 6.82 -4.08 -1.59
N GLU A 134 6.26 -3.03 -0.96
CA GLU A 134 5.61 -3.15 0.35
C GLU A 134 4.34 -4.01 0.27
N ILE A 135 3.61 -3.94 -0.85
CA ILE A 135 2.48 -4.86 -1.13
C ILE A 135 2.97 -6.31 -1.21
N PHE A 136 4.10 -6.55 -1.89
CA PHE A 136 4.65 -7.90 -2.03
C PHE A 136 5.10 -8.47 -0.69
N GLN A 137 5.76 -7.64 0.14
CA GLN A 137 6.15 -8.03 1.49
C GLN A 137 4.93 -8.34 2.34
N LEU A 138 3.93 -7.45 2.36
CA LEU A 138 2.68 -7.67 3.11
C LEU A 138 2.01 -9.01 2.74
N LEU A 139 1.87 -9.29 1.45
CA LEU A 139 1.25 -10.54 0.97
C LEU A 139 2.11 -11.79 1.20
N THR A 140 3.42 -11.62 1.35
CA THR A 140 4.35 -12.70 1.67
C THR A 140 4.34 -13.02 3.17
N ASP A 141 4.35 -11.98 4.00
CA ASP A 141 4.41 -12.07 5.45
C ASP A 141 3.07 -12.48 6.07
N MET A 142 1.95 -12.13 5.42
CA MET A 142 0.59 -12.43 5.86
C MET A 142 -0.16 -13.26 4.81
N PRO A 143 0.06 -14.58 4.74
CA PRO A 143 -0.58 -15.45 3.74
C PRO A 143 -2.12 -15.47 3.83
N GLU A 144 -2.68 -15.14 4.99
CA GLU A 144 -4.12 -15.01 5.24
C GLU A 144 -4.77 -13.79 4.56
N VAL A 145 -3.98 -12.77 4.19
CA VAL A 145 -4.48 -11.60 3.46
C VAL A 145 -4.81 -12.04 2.05
N LYS A 146 -6.09 -12.04 1.69
CA LYS A 146 -6.66 -12.40 0.38
C LYS A 146 -6.81 -11.19 -0.53
N LYS A 147 -7.15 -10.03 0.02
CA LYS A 147 -7.57 -8.85 -0.75
C LYS A 147 -7.05 -7.56 -0.13
N LEU A 148 -6.52 -6.66 -0.94
CA LEU A 148 -6.12 -5.32 -0.52
C LEU A 148 -7.14 -4.31 -1.03
N TYR A 149 -7.55 -3.39 -0.17
CA TYR A 149 -8.34 -2.21 -0.52
C TYR A 149 -7.47 -0.97 -0.36
N VAL A 150 -7.21 -0.27 -1.45
CA VAL A 150 -6.43 0.97 -1.45
C VAL A 150 -7.40 2.14 -1.65
N PHE A 151 -7.34 3.10 -0.75
CA PHE A 151 -8.10 4.35 -0.78
C PHE A 151 -7.16 5.50 -1.15
N PRO A 152 -7.11 5.90 -2.43
CA PRO A 152 -6.40 7.09 -2.86
C PRO A 152 -6.97 8.36 -2.22
N TYR A 153 -6.23 9.46 -2.34
CA TYR A 153 -6.72 10.77 -1.93
C TYR A 153 -8.05 11.10 -2.67
N PRO A 154 -9.14 11.38 -1.93
CA PRO A 154 -10.50 11.36 -2.50
C PRO A 154 -10.82 12.59 -3.36
N PHE A 155 -10.13 13.71 -3.14
CA PHE A 155 -10.40 14.99 -3.82
C PHE A 155 -9.47 15.18 -5.02
N ARG A 156 -9.52 14.24 -5.97
CA ARG A 156 -8.73 14.25 -7.20
C ARG A 156 -9.45 14.99 -8.33
N GLU A 157 -8.69 15.76 -9.09
CA GLU A 157 -9.19 16.40 -10.30
C GLU A 157 -9.61 15.34 -11.32
N GLY A 158 -10.79 15.51 -11.92
CA GLY A 158 -11.35 14.57 -12.89
C GLY A 158 -12.14 13.40 -12.30
N TRP A 159 -12.25 13.26 -10.98
CA TRP A 159 -13.15 12.29 -10.33
C TRP A 159 -14.45 12.97 -9.88
N GLU A 160 -15.59 12.52 -10.42
CA GLU A 160 -16.91 13.01 -9.99
C GLU A 160 -17.24 12.61 -8.54
N LYS A 161 -16.77 11.43 -8.12
CA LYS A 161 -16.88 10.91 -6.76
C LYS A 161 -15.57 10.23 -6.36
N PRO A 162 -15.24 10.20 -5.07
CA PRO A 162 -14.10 9.43 -4.59
C PRO A 162 -14.17 7.96 -5.00
N LEU A 163 -12.99 7.40 -5.25
CA LEU A 163 -12.80 6.00 -5.62
C LEU A 163 -11.94 5.29 -4.58
N TYR A 164 -12.18 4.00 -4.42
CA TYR A 164 -11.20 3.07 -3.87
C TYR A 164 -11.08 1.85 -4.77
N PHE A 165 -9.97 1.14 -4.65
CA PHE A 165 -9.61 0.04 -5.52
C PHE A 165 -9.38 -1.21 -4.70
N SER A 166 -9.78 -2.36 -5.22
CA SER A 166 -9.39 -3.65 -4.64
C SER A 166 -8.43 -4.40 -5.53
N PHE A 167 -7.44 -5.04 -4.92
CA PHE A 167 -6.46 -5.90 -5.57
C PHE A 167 -6.56 -7.30 -4.97
N GLU A 168 -6.85 -8.29 -5.81
CA GLU A 168 -7.02 -9.68 -5.41
C GLU A 168 -6.05 -10.55 -6.22
N PRO A 169 -4.89 -10.91 -5.65
CA PRO A 169 -3.89 -11.73 -6.33
C PRO A 169 -4.31 -13.21 -6.33
N THR A 170 -4.11 -13.86 -7.46
CA THR A 170 -4.13 -15.33 -7.57
C THR A 170 -2.96 -15.96 -6.83
N GLU A 171 -3.04 -17.25 -6.52
CA GLU A 171 -1.91 -17.99 -5.91
C GLU A 171 -0.64 -17.93 -6.75
N ALA A 172 -0.77 -17.97 -8.08
CA ALA A 172 0.38 -17.82 -8.98
C ALA A 172 1.02 -16.42 -8.86
N ALA A 173 0.22 -15.35 -8.77
CA ALA A 173 0.76 -14.02 -8.53
C ALA A 173 1.47 -13.92 -7.17
N ARG A 174 0.91 -14.52 -6.12
CA ARG A 174 1.54 -14.58 -4.79
C ARG A 174 2.89 -15.27 -4.84
N GLU A 175 3.01 -16.37 -5.57
CA GLU A 175 4.26 -17.09 -5.72
C GLU A 175 5.33 -16.23 -6.41
N GLU A 176 4.96 -15.51 -7.48
CA GLU A 176 5.88 -14.61 -8.17
C GLU A 176 6.31 -13.41 -7.31
N MET A 177 5.39 -12.85 -6.52
CA MET A 177 5.72 -11.81 -5.54
C MET A 177 6.68 -12.33 -4.47
N ARG A 178 6.45 -13.53 -3.94
CA ARG A 178 7.33 -14.16 -2.95
C ARG A 178 8.74 -14.38 -3.51
N LYS A 179 8.84 -14.95 -4.71
CA LYS A 179 10.14 -15.13 -5.40
C LYS A 179 10.88 -13.81 -5.55
N TYR A 180 10.17 -12.73 -5.86
CA TYR A 180 10.76 -11.40 -5.96
C TYR A 180 11.30 -10.91 -4.60
N VAL A 181 10.52 -11.05 -3.52
CA VAL A 181 10.94 -10.67 -2.16
C VAL A 181 12.16 -11.46 -1.72
N ASP A 182 12.13 -12.79 -1.88
CA ASP A 182 13.25 -13.68 -1.53
C ASP A 182 14.52 -13.30 -2.29
N LYS A 183 14.40 -13.05 -3.61
CA LYS A 183 15.53 -12.60 -4.43
C LYS A 183 16.12 -11.28 -3.94
N LYS A 184 15.28 -10.30 -3.59
CA LYS A 184 15.77 -9.00 -3.06
C LYS A 184 16.45 -9.16 -1.71
N LEU A 185 15.95 -10.05 -0.84
CA LEU A 185 16.58 -10.38 0.43
C LEU A 185 17.96 -11.03 0.21
N ASP A 186 18.06 -11.99 -0.70
CA ASP A 186 19.33 -12.65 -1.05
C ASP A 186 20.35 -11.68 -1.63
N GLU A 187 19.91 -10.78 -2.53
CA GLU A 187 20.76 -9.71 -3.09
C GLU A 187 21.30 -8.79 -1.98
N MET A 188 20.45 -8.37 -1.04
CA MET A 188 20.85 -7.55 0.10
C MET A 188 21.86 -8.29 0.99
N LEU A 189 21.60 -9.55 1.33
CA LEU A 189 22.49 -10.37 2.16
C LEU A 189 23.85 -10.59 1.49
N ARG A 190 23.88 -10.79 0.17
CA ARG A 190 25.12 -10.89 -0.60
C ARG A 190 25.91 -9.58 -0.54
N ILE A 191 25.27 -8.45 -0.79
CA ILE A 191 25.90 -7.12 -0.71
C ILE A 191 26.44 -6.87 0.70
N MET A 192 25.68 -7.23 1.75
CA MET A 192 26.12 -7.10 3.13
C MET A 192 27.35 -7.96 3.42
N ARG A 193 27.40 -9.21 2.95
CA ARG A 193 28.57 -10.08 3.11
C ARG A 193 29.79 -9.54 2.37
N GLU A 194 29.63 -9.14 1.11
CA GLU A 194 30.70 -8.54 0.29
C GLU A 194 31.24 -7.23 0.90
N LYS A 195 30.37 -6.42 1.51
CA LYS A 195 30.77 -5.17 2.16
C LYS A 195 31.22 -5.35 3.60
N SER A 196 30.83 -6.43 4.29
CA SER A 196 31.16 -6.66 5.71
C SER A 196 32.66 -6.72 6.01
N GLU A 197 33.48 -7.09 5.02
CA GLU A 197 34.95 -7.00 5.10
C GLU A 197 35.47 -5.54 5.19
N SER A 198 34.61 -4.54 4.95
CA SER A 198 34.91 -3.11 5.04
C SER A 198 34.02 -2.33 6.01
N LEU A 199 33.17 -2.98 6.83
CA LEU A 199 32.20 -2.28 7.71
C LEU A 199 32.70 -2.05 9.15
N ASP A 200 33.91 -2.51 9.51
CA ASP A 200 34.50 -2.23 10.81
C ASP A 200 34.62 -0.70 11.02
N GLY A 201 33.81 -0.15 11.94
CA GLY A 201 33.85 1.25 12.35
C GLY A 201 32.84 2.22 11.70
N ILE A 202 31.83 1.75 10.97
CA ILE A 202 30.85 2.66 10.32
C ILE A 202 29.87 3.32 11.31
N ILE A 203 29.43 2.57 12.32
CA ILE A 203 28.70 3.14 13.46
C ILE A 203 29.72 3.30 14.58
N PRO A 204 30.10 4.54 14.97
CA PRO A 204 31.00 4.72 16.10
C PRO A 204 30.39 4.08 17.35
N LYS A 205 31.20 3.32 18.08
CA LYS A 205 30.80 2.80 19.39
C LYS A 205 30.41 3.99 20.28
N VAL A 206 29.20 3.95 20.82
CA VAL A 206 28.80 4.90 21.86
C VAL A 206 29.64 4.57 23.08
N ASN A 207 30.52 5.49 23.51
CA ASN A 207 31.18 5.36 24.80
C ASN A 207 30.10 5.48 25.87
N GLU A 208 29.90 4.42 26.65
CA GLU A 208 28.99 4.42 27.81
C GLU A 208 29.57 5.18 29.03
N ASP A 209 30.67 5.91 28.85
CA ASP A 209 31.29 6.76 29.89
C ASP A 209 30.68 8.18 29.94
N ILE A 210 29.35 8.26 29.99
CA ILE A 210 28.67 9.47 30.47
C ILE A 210 27.69 9.05 31.56
N PHE A 211 28.21 8.73 32.74
CA PHE A 211 27.62 9.02 34.04
C PHE A 211 28.71 9.06 35.12
#